data_AF-A0A7S1NB49-F1
#
_entry.id   AF-A0A7S1NB49-F1
#
_cell.length_a   1.000
_cell.length_b   1.000
_cell.length_c   1.000
_cell.angle_alpha   90.00
_cell.angle_beta   90.00
_cell.angle_gamma   90.00
#
_symmetry.space_group_name_H-M   'P 1'
#
loop_
_entity.id
_entity.type
_entity.pdbx_description
1 polymer ?
#
loop_
_entity_poly.entity_id
_entity_poly.type
_entity_poly.pdbx_seq_one_letter_code
_entity_poly.pdbx_strand_id
1 'polypeptide(L)'
;CINSQCVCDAAWTGSNCSRLHLLPSATYHHYRNASGESSWGGSTIFHDGVWHMFVSQMANGTDLRMWKKASFVAHCTSATPSGPYAFRSQAIPGYGHNPVIRR
;
A
#
# COMPACT_ATOMS: atom_id res chain seq x y z
N CYS A 1 -11.85 12.39 32.32
CA CYS A 1 -13.30 12.38 31.98
C CYS A 1 -13.92 13.70 32.41
N ILE A 2 -14.80 14.27 31.60
CA ILE A 2 -15.61 15.43 31.98
C ILE A 2 -17.06 14.95 32.00
N ASN A 3 -17.79 15.16 33.10
CA ASN A 3 -19.18 14.70 33.29
C ASN A 3 -19.40 13.21 32.97
N SER A 4 -18.54 12.34 33.50
CA SER A 4 -18.61 10.88 33.28
C SER A 4 -18.45 10.44 31.81
N GLN A 5 -18.02 11.32 30.91
CA GLN A 5 -17.63 10.98 29.55
C GLN A 5 -16.11 11.01 29.38
N CYS A 6 -15.57 10.03 28.67
CA CYS A 6 -14.16 10.01 28.30
C CYS A 6 -13.86 11.20 27.38
N VAL A 7 -12.82 11.95 27.71
CA VAL A 7 -12.29 12.99 26.82
C VAL A 7 -11.16 12.33 26.04
N CYS A 8 -11.37 12.15 24.75
CA CYS A 8 -10.42 11.45 23.90
C CYS A 8 -9.32 12.39 23.42
N ASP A 9 -8.12 11.84 23.26
CA ASP A 9 -7.09 12.52 22.47
C ASP A 9 -7.59 12.70 21.03
N ALA A 10 -7.06 13.70 20.32
CA ALA A 10 -7.57 14.11 19.01
C ALA A 10 -7.66 12.98 17.97
N ALA A 11 -6.76 11.98 18.06
CA ALA A 11 -6.71 10.83 17.17
C ALA A 11 -7.74 9.72 17.50
N TRP A 12 -8.51 9.86 18.59
CA TRP A 12 -9.39 8.85 19.13
C TRP A 12 -10.82 9.36 19.31
N THR A 13 -11.78 8.44 19.22
CA THR A 13 -13.21 8.73 19.32
C THR A 13 -13.97 7.53 19.91
N GLY A 14 -15.28 7.71 20.11
CA GLY A 14 -16.16 6.72 20.75
C GLY A 14 -16.33 6.96 22.25
N SER A 15 -17.27 6.22 22.85
CA SER A 15 -17.66 6.40 24.27
C SER A 15 -16.53 6.15 25.27
N ASN A 16 -15.53 5.38 24.87
CA ASN A 16 -14.35 5.01 25.65
C ASN A 16 -13.03 5.25 24.89
N CYS A 17 -13.03 6.10 23.86
CA CYS A 17 -11.84 6.44 23.08
C CYS A 17 -11.13 5.25 22.42
N SER A 18 -11.84 4.14 22.18
CA SER A 18 -11.28 2.91 21.61
C SER A 18 -11.24 2.88 20.07
N ARG A 19 -11.78 3.90 19.40
CA ARG A 19 -11.84 3.94 17.94
C ARG A 19 -10.96 5.05 17.39
N LEU A 20 -10.20 4.76 16.34
CA LEU A 20 -9.45 5.78 15.63
C LEU A 20 -10.40 6.79 14.97
N HIS A 21 -10.06 8.06 15.10
CA HIS A 21 -10.78 9.16 14.48
C HIS A 21 -10.22 9.41 13.08
N LEU A 22 -10.59 8.54 12.14
CA LEU A 22 -10.11 8.58 10.77
C LEU A 22 -11.02 9.46 9.89
N LEU A 23 -10.40 10.17 8.95
CA LEU A 23 -11.13 10.80 7.84
C LEU A 23 -11.65 9.72 6.86
N PRO A 24 -12.74 10.00 6.11
CA PRO A 24 -13.17 9.13 5.04
C PRO A 24 -12.04 8.85 4.04
N SER A 25 -11.93 7.61 3.61
CA SER A 25 -10.92 7.16 2.65
C SER A 25 -11.61 6.49 1.46
N ALA A 26 -11.17 6.78 0.23
CA ALA A 26 -11.65 6.09 -0.95
C ALA A 26 -11.42 4.56 -0.86
N THR A 27 -12.30 3.79 -1.50
CA THR A 27 -12.31 2.32 -1.40
C THR A 27 -11.13 1.65 -2.12
N TYR A 28 -10.46 2.36 -3.05
CA TYR A 28 -9.41 1.81 -3.90
C TYR A 28 -8.13 2.67 -3.86
N HIS A 29 -7.50 2.69 -2.70
CA HIS A 29 -6.14 3.18 -2.57
C HIS A 29 -5.14 2.06 -2.82
N HIS A 30 -3.90 2.43 -3.12
CA HIS A 30 -2.75 1.55 -3.29
C HIS A 30 -2.72 0.74 -4.60
N TYR A 31 -1.95 -0.34 -4.59
CA TYR A 31 -1.69 -1.16 -5.75
C TYR A 31 -2.74 -2.26 -5.89
N ARG A 32 -3.79 -1.96 -6.66
CA ARG A 32 -4.78 -2.94 -7.11
C ARG A 32 -4.90 -2.79 -8.62
N ASN A 33 -4.02 -3.47 -9.34
CA ASN A 33 -3.97 -3.38 -10.79
C ASN A 33 -5.13 -4.17 -11.45
N ALA A 34 -5.33 -3.95 -12.75
CA ALA A 34 -6.34 -4.67 -13.52
C ALA A 34 -6.02 -6.17 -13.69
N SER A 35 -4.78 -6.61 -13.45
CA SER A 35 -4.42 -8.03 -13.57
C SER A 35 -4.98 -8.87 -12.42
N GLY A 36 -5.44 -8.26 -11.33
CA GLY A 36 -5.99 -8.97 -10.18
C GLY A 36 -4.94 -9.77 -9.41
N GLU A 37 -3.67 -9.50 -9.67
CA GLU A 37 -2.56 -10.24 -9.06
C GLU A 37 -2.38 -9.85 -7.61
N SER A 38 -2.04 -10.84 -6.79
CA SER A 38 -1.73 -10.58 -5.39
C SER A 38 -0.41 -9.83 -5.29
N SER A 39 -0.27 -8.98 -4.27
CA SER A 39 0.97 -8.26 -4.01
C SER A 39 1.23 -8.16 -2.51
N TRP A 40 2.48 -7.90 -2.13
CA TRP A 40 2.88 -7.75 -0.74
C TRP A 40 3.97 -6.70 -0.53
N GLY A 41 3.78 -5.90 0.52
CA GLY A 41 4.67 -4.82 0.91
C GLY A 41 4.67 -3.68 -0.12
N GLY A 42 5.82 -3.02 -0.24
CA GLY A 42 6.05 -1.99 -1.24
C GLY A 42 6.62 -0.71 -0.63
N SER A 43 7.35 0.02 -1.45
CA SER A 43 7.99 1.29 -1.08
C SER A 43 7.65 2.32 -2.15
N THR A 44 7.39 3.56 -1.73
CA THR A 44 6.98 4.66 -2.60
C THR A 44 7.96 5.82 -2.54
N ILE A 45 8.16 6.49 -3.67
CA ILE A 45 8.96 7.70 -3.79
C ILE A 45 8.32 8.66 -4.79
N PHE A 46 8.36 9.95 -4.48
CA PHE A 46 8.03 10.99 -5.45
C PHE A 46 9.28 11.38 -6.24
N HIS A 47 9.20 11.30 -7.58
CA HIS A 47 10.27 11.62 -8.51
C HIS A 47 9.66 12.07 -9.83
N ASP A 48 10.29 13.05 -10.50
CA ASP A 48 9.85 13.59 -11.80
C ASP A 48 8.35 13.91 -11.90
N GLY A 49 7.80 14.49 -10.83
CA GLY A 49 6.41 14.93 -10.80
C GLY A 49 5.37 13.82 -10.60
N VAL A 50 5.78 12.56 -10.42
CA VAL A 50 4.85 11.43 -10.21
C VAL A 50 5.26 10.56 -9.03
N TRP A 51 4.30 9.83 -8.47
CA TRP A 51 4.57 8.85 -7.42
C TRP A 51 4.93 7.53 -8.05
N HIS A 52 6.11 7.01 -7.72
CA HIS A 52 6.58 5.68 -8.08
C HIS A 52 6.40 4.74 -6.90
N MET A 53 5.88 3.55 -7.14
CA MET A 53 5.85 2.45 -6.19
C MET A 53 6.66 1.29 -6.76
N PHE A 54 7.45 0.66 -5.90
CA PHE A 54 8.06 -0.64 -6.16
C PHE A 54 7.47 -1.63 -5.18
N VAL A 55 6.87 -2.71 -5.69
CA VAL A 55 6.07 -3.65 -4.89
C VAL A 55 6.36 -5.08 -5.31
N SER A 56 6.33 -6.02 -4.34
CA SER A 56 6.43 -7.44 -4.67
C SER A 56 5.08 -7.88 -5.23
N GLN A 57 5.03 -8.22 -6.52
CA GLN A 57 3.83 -8.78 -7.14
C GLN A 57 4.02 -10.27 -7.37
N MET A 58 3.01 -11.06 -6.98
CA MET A 58 2.94 -12.48 -7.28
C MET A 58 2.64 -12.68 -8.76
N ALA A 59 3.31 -13.66 -9.37
CA ALA A 59 3.12 -14.00 -10.77
C ALA A 59 2.05 -15.09 -10.93
N ASN A 60 1.39 -15.09 -12.08
CA ASN A 60 0.52 -16.17 -12.56
C ASN A 60 -0.63 -16.53 -11.59
N GLY A 61 -1.27 -15.53 -11.00
CA GLY A 61 -2.39 -15.72 -10.07
C GLY A 61 -2.01 -16.38 -8.74
N THR A 62 -0.71 -16.42 -8.40
CA THR A 62 -0.28 -17.02 -7.13
C THR A 62 -0.49 -16.08 -5.94
N ASP A 63 -0.40 -16.65 -4.73
CA ASP A 63 -0.66 -15.93 -3.49
C ASP A 63 0.60 -15.74 -2.64
N LEU A 64 0.42 -15.22 -1.43
CA LEU A 64 1.50 -14.94 -0.48
C LEU A 64 2.33 -16.19 -0.12
N ARG A 65 1.80 -17.41 -0.24
CA ARG A 65 2.55 -18.66 0.03
C ARG A 65 3.66 -18.86 -1.00
N MET A 66 3.43 -18.38 -2.22
CA MET A 66 4.39 -18.46 -3.32
C MET A 66 5.26 -17.21 -3.42
N TRP A 67 5.09 -16.23 -2.55
CA TRP A 67 5.83 -14.96 -2.58
C TRP A 67 7.35 -15.14 -2.72
N LYS A 68 7.98 -16.03 -1.95
CA LYS A 68 9.43 -16.30 -2.06
C LYS A 68 9.87 -16.95 -3.38
N LYS A 69 8.94 -17.63 -4.08
CA LYS A 69 9.21 -18.51 -5.22
C LYS A 69 8.57 -18.06 -6.53
N ALA A 70 7.70 -17.05 -6.50
CA ALA A 70 6.91 -16.63 -7.64
C ALA A 70 6.49 -15.17 -7.51
N SER A 71 7.34 -14.32 -6.94
CA SER A 71 7.16 -12.87 -7.00
C SER A 71 8.32 -12.18 -7.68
N PHE A 72 8.02 -11.03 -8.29
CA PHE A 72 8.94 -10.12 -8.92
C PHE A 72 8.70 -8.70 -8.40
N VAL A 73 9.62 -7.78 -8.66
CA VAL A 73 9.44 -6.36 -8.29
C VAL A 73 8.74 -5.63 -9.43
N ALA A 74 7.48 -5.25 -9.20
CA ALA A 74 6.71 -4.40 -10.08
C ALA A 74 7.03 -2.93 -9.84
N HIS A 75 7.24 -2.17 -10.92
CA HIS A 75 7.21 -0.71 -10.90
C HIS A 75 5.83 -0.21 -11.31
N CYS A 76 5.26 0.63 -10.46
CA CYS A 76 3.94 1.19 -10.63
C CYS A 76 3.99 2.71 -10.44
N THR A 77 3.04 3.44 -11.01
CA THR A 77 2.97 4.91 -10.85
C THR A 77 1.59 5.39 -10.50
N SER A 78 1.50 6.50 -9.77
CA SER A 78 0.26 7.24 -9.52
C SER A 78 0.48 8.76 -9.59
N ALA A 79 -0.61 9.49 -9.83
CA ALA A 79 -0.63 10.95 -9.70
C ALA A 79 -0.72 11.42 -8.24
N THR A 80 -1.19 10.55 -7.33
CA THR A 80 -1.38 10.88 -5.90
C THR A 80 -0.55 9.93 -5.03
N PRO A 81 -0.17 10.34 -3.80
CA PRO A 81 0.56 9.45 -2.90
C PRO A 81 -0.25 8.21 -2.51
N SER A 82 -1.57 8.34 -2.42
CA SER A 82 -2.49 7.27 -2.01
C SER A 82 -2.82 6.28 -3.13
N GLY A 83 -2.50 6.60 -4.38
CA GLY A 83 -2.89 5.78 -5.51
C GLY A 83 -4.26 6.16 -6.11
N PRO A 84 -4.83 5.32 -6.99
CA PRO A 84 -4.37 3.97 -7.32
C PRO A 84 -3.04 3.98 -8.09
N TYR A 85 -2.20 2.98 -7.84
CA TYR A 85 -0.96 2.78 -8.58
C TYR A 85 -1.21 1.86 -9.78
N ALA A 86 -0.85 2.33 -10.99
CA ALA A 86 -0.94 1.56 -12.21
C ALA A 86 0.40 0.86 -12.51
N PHE A 87 0.36 -0.43 -12.83
CA PHE A 87 1.52 -1.19 -13.27
C PHE A 87 2.17 -0.55 -14.51
N ARG A 88 3.49 -0.47 -14.54
CA ARG A 88 4.26 0.03 -15.68
C ARG A 88 5.21 -1.01 -16.24
N SER A 89 6.00 -1.66 -15.38
CA SER A 89 7.03 -2.61 -15.80
C SER A 89 7.44 -3.55 -14.67
N GLN A 90 8.17 -4.61 -15.02
CA GLN A 90 8.93 -5.39 -14.05
C GLN A 90 10.28 -4.70 -13.84
N ALA A 91 10.44 -4.01 -12.71
CA ALA A 91 11.71 -3.34 -12.37
C ALA A 91 12.84 -4.35 -12.16
N ILE A 92 12.51 -5.48 -11.51
CA ILE A 92 13.40 -6.62 -11.37
C ILE A 92 12.62 -7.85 -11.83
N PRO A 93 12.89 -8.38 -13.03
CA PRO A 93 12.26 -9.61 -13.50
C PRO A 93 12.81 -10.83 -12.74
N GLY A 94 12.04 -11.91 -12.68
CA GLY A 94 12.44 -13.14 -11.96
C GLY A 94 12.16 -13.06 -10.45
N TYR A 95 12.95 -13.76 -9.64
CA TYR A 95 12.73 -13.87 -8.19
C TYR A 95 13.21 -12.63 -7.43
N GLY A 96 12.32 -11.65 -7.25
CA GLY A 96 12.60 -10.41 -6.54
C GLY A 96 11.47 -10.04 -5.59
N HIS A 97 11.81 -9.72 -4.35
CA HIS A 97 10.82 -9.43 -3.31
C HIS A 97 11.36 -8.49 -2.23
N ASN A 98 10.47 -7.90 -1.44
CA ASN A 98 10.78 -6.87 -0.42
C ASN A 98 11.58 -5.67 -0.98
N PRO A 99 11.10 -5.01 -2.04
CA PRO A 99 11.76 -3.80 -2.52
C PRO A 99 11.72 -2.71 -1.46
N VAL A 100 12.89 -2.09 -1.23
CA VAL A 100 13.04 -0.93 -0.36
C VAL A 100 13.77 0.15 -1.16
N ILE A 101 13.18 1.34 -1.21
CA ILE A 101 13.85 2.51 -1.76
C ILE A 101 14.64 3.16 -0.63
N ARG A 102 15.91 3.46 -0.87
CA ARG A 102 16.76 4.26 0.03
C ARG A 102 17.21 5.52 -0.72
N ARG A 103 17.22 6.65 -0.02
CA ARG A 103 17.81 7.91 -0.49
C ARG A 103 19.17 8.10 0.15
#